data_AF-A0A7V6QSR7-F1
#
_entry.id   AF-A0A7V6QSR7-F1
#
_cell.length_a   1.000
_cell.length_b   1.000
_cell.length_c   1.000
_cell.angle_alpha   90.00
_cell.angle_beta   90.00
_cell.angle_gamma   90.00
#
_symmetry.space_group_name_H-M   'P 1'
#
loop_
_entity.id
_entity.type
_entity.pdbx_description
1 polymer ?
#
loop_
_entity_poly.entity_id
_entity_poly.type
_entity_poly.pdbx_seq_one_letter_code
_entity_poly.pdbx_strand_id
1 'polypeptide(L)'
;MAKRKIIVTSSFKRDIKRRYLELVTAEWAEVLDCLVANNPLPEKYLDHPLKGGAEFKNCRDCHVKPDLVLIYRLVGDDILELHQLDSHSEIFG
;
A
#
# COMPACT_ATOMS: atom_id res chain seq x y z
N MET A 1 15.55 -13.20 -7.64
CA MET A 1 15.63 -11.75 -7.40
C MET A 1 15.52 -11.50 -5.90
N ALA A 2 16.12 -10.43 -5.38
CA ALA A 2 16.00 -10.09 -3.96
C ALA A 2 14.58 -9.56 -3.69
N LYS A 3 13.95 -10.03 -2.61
CA LYS A 3 12.64 -9.52 -2.15
C LYS A 3 12.84 -8.21 -1.40
N ARG A 4 11.93 -7.24 -1.57
CA ARG A 4 11.95 -6.00 -0.80
C ARG A 4 11.72 -6.27 0.69
N LYS A 5 12.46 -5.56 1.54
CA LYS A 5 12.20 -5.47 2.97
C LYS A 5 10.99 -4.58 3.21
N ILE A 6 10.07 -5.06 4.03
CA ILE A 6 8.88 -4.30 4.41
C ILE A 6 9.19 -3.42 5.62
N ILE A 7 8.88 -2.14 5.51
CA ILE A 7 8.88 -1.18 6.62
C ILE A 7 7.45 -0.69 6.82
N VAL A 8 6.96 -0.71 8.06
CA VAL A 8 5.60 -0.28 8.41
C VAL A 8 5.64 0.98 9.27
N THR A 9 4.91 2.01 8.86
CA THR A 9 4.79 3.25 9.64
C THR A 9 3.89 3.08 10.86
N SER A 10 3.88 4.07 11.75
CA SER A 10 2.95 4.12 12.88
C SER A 10 1.49 4.27 12.44
N SER A 11 1.23 5.01 11.34
CA SER A 11 -0.11 5.14 10.75
C SER A 11 -0.62 3.80 10.24
N PHE A 12 0.15 3.11 9.39
CA PHE A 12 -0.22 1.78 8.92
C PHE A 12 -0.51 0.81 10.07
N LYS A 13 0.32 0.81 11.13
CA LYS A 13 0.09 -0.01 12.34
C LYS A 13 -1.23 0.32 13.05
N ARG A 14 -1.67 1.57 13.03
CA ARG A 14 -2.95 2.00 13.62
C ARG A 14 -4.11 1.53 12.75
N ASP A 15 -3.98 1.64 11.43
CA ASP A 15 -5.04 1.28 10.48
C ASP A 15 -5.30 -0.24 10.52
N ILE A 16 -4.25 -1.06 10.48
CA ILE A 16 -4.40 -2.52 10.55
C ILE A 16 -4.94 -3.01 11.89
N LYS A 17 -4.77 -2.26 12.99
CA LYS A 17 -5.40 -2.61 14.26
C LYS A 17 -6.92 -2.51 14.18
N ARG A 18 -7.43 -1.53 13.42
CA ARG A 18 -8.87 -1.35 13.16
C ARG A 18 -9.39 -2.29 12.08
N ARG A 19 -8.55 -2.58 11.07
CA ARG A 19 -8.93 -3.30 9.83
C ARG A 19 -8.15 -4.60 9.64
N TYR A 20 -7.86 -5.34 10.71
CA TYR A 20 -6.96 -6.50 10.66
C TYR A 20 -7.44 -7.62 9.71
N LEU A 21 -8.76 -7.74 9.52
CA LEU A 21 -9.35 -8.71 8.60
C LEU A 21 -8.98 -8.44 7.13
N GLU A 22 -8.67 -7.20 6.76
CA GLU A 22 -8.26 -6.86 5.40
C GLU A 22 -6.91 -7.48 5.02
N LEU A 23 -6.08 -7.82 6.01
CA LEU A 23 -4.81 -8.52 5.81
C LEU A 23 -4.97 -10.02 5.48
N VAL A 24 -6.18 -10.56 5.59
CA VAL A 24 -6.47 -12.00 5.39
C VAL A 24 -7.35 -12.18 4.15
N THR A 25 -7.03 -11.44 3.09
CA THR A 25 -7.78 -11.44 1.83
C THR A 25 -6.87 -11.83 0.67
N ALA A 26 -7.43 -12.42 -0.38
CA ALA A 26 -6.66 -12.81 -1.55
C ALA A 26 -6.09 -11.58 -2.26
N GLU A 27 -6.85 -10.48 -2.30
CA GLU A 27 -6.44 -9.21 -2.89
C GLU A 27 -5.24 -8.60 -2.18
N TRP A 28 -5.26 -8.60 -0.84
CA TRP A 28 -4.11 -8.14 -0.06
C TRP A 28 -2.87 -8.99 -0.30
N ALA A 29 -3.03 -10.32 -0.30
CA ALA A 29 -1.92 -11.24 -0.53
C ALA A 29 -1.29 -11.04 -1.92
N GLU A 30 -2.11 -10.89 -2.95
CA GLU A 30 -1.66 -10.64 -4.33
C GLU A 30 -0.92 -9.30 -4.45
N VAL A 31 -1.48 -8.22 -3.91
CA VAL A 31 -0.81 -6.89 -3.91
C VAL A 31 0.53 -6.95 -3.18
N LEU A 32 0.55 -7.54 -1.98
CA LEU A 32 1.77 -7.58 -1.18
C LEU A 32 2.87 -8.43 -1.85
N ASP A 33 2.53 -9.59 -2.43
CA ASP A 33 3.50 -10.43 -3.12
C ASP A 33 4.07 -9.73 -4.36
N CYS A 34 3.21 -9.06 -5.16
CA CYS A 34 3.66 -8.28 -6.30
C CYS A 34 4.66 -7.19 -5.90
N LEU A 35 4.32 -6.40 -4.88
CA LEU A 35 5.17 -5.30 -4.41
C LEU A 35 6.50 -5.79 -3.84
N VAL A 36 6.48 -6.88 -3.07
CA VAL A 36 7.67 -7.47 -2.44
C VAL A 36 8.59 -8.13 -3.48
N ALA A 37 8.02 -8.73 -4.53
CA ALA A 37 8.76 -9.44 -5.56
C ALA A 37 9.22 -8.57 -6.74
N ASN A 38 8.93 -7.26 -6.72
CA ASN A 38 9.18 -6.33 -7.83
C ASN A 38 8.40 -6.69 -9.10
N ASN A 39 7.25 -7.36 -8.95
CA ASN A 39 6.37 -7.66 -10.06
C ASN A 39 5.41 -6.49 -10.32
N PRO A 40 4.97 -6.28 -11.56
CA PRO A 40 3.93 -5.30 -11.86
C PRO A 40 2.63 -5.68 -11.12
N LEU A 41 1.93 -4.66 -10.62
CA LEU A 41 0.59 -4.84 -10.08
C LEU A 41 -0.43 -5.03 -11.22
N PRO A 42 -1.39 -5.95 -11.09
CA PRO A 42 -2.52 -6.04 -12.00
C PRO A 42 -3.29 -4.71 -12.11
N GLU A 43 -3.75 -4.37 -13.32
CA GLU A 43 -4.46 -3.10 -13.61
C GLU A 43 -5.71 -2.89 -12.75
N LYS A 44 -6.35 -3.98 -12.29
CA LYS A 44 -7.54 -3.93 -11.40
C LYS A 44 -7.30 -3.18 -10.09
N TYR A 45 -6.05 -3.08 -9.64
CA TYR A 45 -5.67 -2.38 -8.41
C TYR A 45 -5.48 -0.87 -8.60
N LEU A 46 -5.63 -0.37 -9.82
CA LEU A 46 -5.61 1.07 -10.14
C LEU A 46 -4.41 1.81 -9.54
N ASP A 47 -3.24 1.16 -9.47
CA ASP A 47 -2.05 1.72 -8.84
C ASP A 47 -1.55 2.96 -9.60
N HIS A 48 -1.47 4.10 -8.91
CA HIS A 48 -1.01 5.34 -9.50
C HIS A 48 -0.18 6.18 -8.50
N PRO A 49 0.66 7.12 -8.99
CA PRO A 49 1.29 8.09 -8.11
C PRO A 49 0.25 8.84 -7.27
N LEU A 50 0.50 8.96 -5.97
CA LEU A 50 -0.37 9.71 -5.07
C LEU A 50 -0.27 11.21 -5.40
N LYS A 51 -1.41 11.86 -5.60
CA LYS A 51 -1.48 13.31 -5.86
C LYS A 51 -1.70 14.02 -4.52
N GLY A 52 -0.71 14.77 -4.03
CA GLY A 52 -0.81 15.44 -2.73
C GLY A 52 0.45 16.20 -2.30
N GLY A 53 0.39 16.86 -1.14
CA GLY A 53 1.43 17.76 -0.60
C GLY A 53 2.77 17.10 -0.27
N ALA A 54 3.73 17.91 0.22
CA ALA A 54 5.14 17.56 0.38
C ALA A 54 5.41 16.29 1.24
N GLU A 55 4.51 15.94 2.17
CA GLU A 55 4.61 14.78 3.04
C GLU A 55 4.41 13.42 2.31
N PHE A 56 3.67 13.44 1.20
CA PHE A 56 3.34 12.26 0.40
C PHE A 56 4.19 12.13 -0.87
N LYS A 57 5.32 12.86 -0.94
CA LYS A 57 6.20 12.83 -2.10
C LYS A 57 6.65 11.38 -2.39
N ASN A 58 6.52 10.98 -3.65
CA ASN A 58 6.83 9.63 -4.16
C ASN A 58 6.01 8.49 -3.54
N CYS A 59 4.94 8.78 -2.79
CA CYS A 59 3.99 7.76 -2.42
C CYS A 59 3.11 7.37 -3.61
N ARG A 60 2.55 6.17 -3.54
CA ARG A 60 1.63 5.59 -4.50
C ARG A 60 0.32 5.28 -3.81
N ASP A 61 -0.74 5.35 -4.60
CA ASP A 61 -2.12 5.06 -4.24
C ASP A 61 -2.52 3.78 -4.98
N CYS A 62 -2.86 2.72 -4.23
CA CYS A 62 -3.24 1.42 -4.77
C CYS A 62 -4.57 0.99 -4.17
N HIS A 63 -5.58 0.82 -5.03
CA HIS A 63 -6.92 0.39 -4.66
C HIS A 63 -6.94 -1.15 -4.53
N VAL A 64 -6.63 -1.67 -3.33
CA VAL A 64 -6.66 -3.11 -3.04
C VAL A 64 -8.08 -3.68 -3.21
N LYS A 65 -9.09 -2.89 -2.82
CA LYS A 65 -10.54 -3.13 -3.04
C LYS A 65 -11.24 -1.80 -3.37
N PRO A 66 -12.50 -1.81 -3.81
CA PRO A 66 -13.24 -0.58 -4.11
C PRO A 66 -13.25 0.47 -2.99
N ASP A 67 -13.24 0.04 -1.73
CA ASP A 67 -13.20 0.93 -0.54
C ASP A 67 -12.00 0.62 0.38
N LEU A 68 -10.90 0.12 -0.19
CA LEU A 68 -9.67 -0.15 0.55
C LEU A 68 -8.45 0.30 -0.26
N VAL A 69 -7.76 1.31 0.24
CA VAL A 69 -6.60 1.92 -0.39
C VAL A 69 -5.36 1.66 0.45
N LEU A 70 -4.33 1.15 -0.22
CA LEU A 70 -2.97 1.11 0.30
C LEU A 70 -2.22 2.35 -0.18
N ILE A 71 -1.73 3.15 0.77
CA ILE A 71 -0.70 4.15 0.50
C ILE A 71 0.65 3.54 0.83
N TYR A 72 1.55 3.52 -0.14
CA TYR A 72 2.89 2.94 0.02
C TYR A 72 3.95 3.76 -0.70
N ARG A 73 5.21 3.47 -0.42
CA ARG A 73 6.37 4.06 -1.11
C ARG A 73 7.39 2.98 -1.41
N LEU A 74 7.96 3.02 -2.62
CA LEU A 74 9.11 2.22 -3.00
C LEU A 74 10.37 3.07 -2.84
N VAL A 75 11.34 2.59 -2.07
CA VAL A 75 12.63 3.25 -1.87
C VAL A 75 13.71 2.34 -2.45
N GLY A 76 14.28 2.78 -3.57
CA GLY A 76 15.18 1.93 -4.35
C GLY A 76 14.48 0.64 -4.84
N ASP A 77 15.27 -0.43 -4.96
CA ASP A 77 14.78 -1.73 -5.41
C ASP A 77 14.54 -2.73 -4.27
N ASP A 78 14.85 -2.33 -3.03
CA ASP A 78 14.99 -3.20 -1.87
C ASP A 78 14.05 -2.86 -0.70
N ILE A 79 13.37 -1.71 -0.71
CA ILE A 79 12.49 -1.30 0.40
C ILE A 79 11.07 -1.00 -0.09
N LEU A 80 10.09 -1.60 0.59
CA LEU A 80 8.66 -1.29 0.50
C LEU A 80 8.22 -0.68 1.83
N GLU A 81 7.85 0.60 1.82
CA GLU A 81 7.27 1.28 2.96
C GLU A 81 5.74 1.27 2.86
N LEU A 82 5.06 0.71 3.87
CA LEU A 82 3.61 0.73 3.99
C LEU A 82 3.21 1.89 4.91
N HIS A 83 2.47 2.86 4.36
CA HIS A 83 2.15 4.12 5.03
C HIS A 83 0.75 4.14 5.63
N GLN A 84 -0.28 3.76 4.86
CA GLN A 84 -1.67 3.69 5.32
C GLN A 84 -2.43 2.56 4.63
N LEU A 85 -3.45 2.01 5.28
CA LEU A 85 -4.38 1.02 4.70
C LEU A 85 -5.79 1.24 5.23
N ASP A 86 -6.57 2.06 4.52
CA ASP A 86 -7.88 2.49 4.97
C ASP A 86 -8.81 2.79 3.78
N SER A 87 -10.06 3.16 4.02
CA SER A 87 -10.97 3.60 2.95
C SER A 87 -10.56 4.97 2.40
N HIS A 88 -10.98 5.30 1.17
CA HIS A 88 -10.70 6.62 0.57
C HIS A 88 -11.11 7.77 1.49
N SER A 89 -12.28 7.68 2.12
CA SER A 89 -12.80 8.72 3.01
C SER A 89 -11.95 8.94 4.25
N GLU A 90 -11.31 7.89 4.79
CA GLU A 90 -10.46 8.03 5.99
C GLU A 90 -9.07 8.56 5.64
N ILE A 91 -8.59 8.33 4.41
CA ILE A 91 -7.28 8.79 3.94
C ILE A 91 -7.33 10.24 3.42
N PHE A 92 -8.44 10.63 2.77
CA PHE A 92 -8.57 11.90 2.06
C PHE A 92 -9.68 12.82 2.58
N GLY A 93 -10.48 12.38 3.56
CA GLY A 93 -11.55 13.16 4.17
C GLY A 93 -11.12 14.09 5.30
#